data_AF-A0A381VG10-F1
#
_entry.id   AF-A0A381VG10-F1
#
_cell.length_a   1.000
_cell.length_b   1.000
_cell.length_c   1.000
_cell.angle_alpha   90.00
_cell.angle_beta   90.00
_cell.angle_gamma   90.00
#
_symmetry.space_group_name_H-M   'P 1'
#
loop_
_entity.id
_entity.type
_entity.pdbx_description
1 polymer ?
#
loop_
_entity_poly.entity_id
_entity_poly.type
_entity_poly.pdbx_seq_one_letter_code
_entity_poly.pdbx_strand_id
1 'polypeptide(L)'
;MAWLVCGERVLASLELANTASQRRRGLLGRDDVDGAMLLKPAGRVHSIGLRFAIDVAHLDADLTVLRITTMERNRIGRHVRGARAVLEAEAGSFGRWGITVGDELAVRD
;
A
#
# COMPACT_ATOMS: atom_id res chain seq x y z
N MET A 1 -0.40 17.01 -4.10
CA MET A 1 0.05 15.70 -4.62
C MET A 1 0.76 15.09 -3.43
N ALA A 2 0.27 13.98 -2.88
CA ALA A 2 0.77 13.51 -1.61
C ALA A 2 2.08 12.73 -1.77
N TRP A 3 2.85 12.66 -0.70
CA TRP A 3 4.13 11.98 -0.59
C TRP A 3 4.11 10.99 0.56
N LEU A 4 4.63 9.80 0.32
CA LEU A 4 4.92 8.81 1.34
C LEU A 4 6.25 9.14 2.00
N VAL A 5 6.26 9.22 3.33
CA VAL A 5 7.44 9.61 4.12
C VAL A 5 7.70 8.59 5.22
N CYS A 6 8.97 8.36 5.53
CA CYS A 6 9.40 7.60 6.71
C CYS A 6 10.51 8.38 7.43
N GLY A 7 10.20 8.90 8.61
CA GLY A 7 11.05 9.88 9.30
C GLY A 7 11.21 11.16 8.46
N GLU A 8 12.45 11.50 8.10
CA GLU A 8 12.78 12.65 7.26
C GLU A 8 12.87 12.31 5.75
N ARG A 9 12.74 11.03 5.38
CA ARG A 9 12.93 10.56 4.00
C ARG A 9 11.62 10.56 3.23
N VAL A 10 11.58 11.27 2.10
CA VAL A 10 10.53 11.11 1.08
C VAL A 10 10.82 9.85 0.27
N LEU A 11 9.87 8.92 0.24
CA LEU A 11 10.04 7.60 -0.37
C LEU A 11 9.45 7.54 -1.79
N ALA A 12 8.23 8.05 -1.96
CA ALA A 12 7.51 7.98 -3.22
C ALA A 12 6.34 8.97 -3.28
N SER A 13 5.87 9.26 -4.50
CA SER A 13 4.54 9.84 -4.71
C SER A 13 3.46 8.91 -4.15
N LEU A 14 2.38 9.50 -3.64
CA LEU A 14 1.30 8.79 -2.99
C LEU A 14 -0.07 9.21 -3.55
N GLU A 15 -0.83 8.21 -3.99
CA GLU A 15 -2.25 8.35 -4.30
C GLU A 15 -3.12 7.94 -3.10
N LEU A 16 -4.05 8.80 -2.71
CA LEU A 16 -4.99 8.51 -1.61
C LEU A 16 -6.33 8.02 -2.15
N ALA A 17 -6.71 6.79 -1.83
CA ALA A 17 -8.02 6.24 -2.16
C ALA A 17 -9.06 6.63 -1.09
N ASN A 18 -9.51 7.89 -1.14
CA ASN A 18 -10.37 8.48 -0.11
C ASN A 18 -11.84 8.03 -0.21
N THR A 19 -12.32 7.64 -1.38
CA THR A 19 -13.71 7.19 -1.58
C THR A 19 -13.82 5.66 -1.57
N ALA A 20 -15.02 5.15 -1.23
CA ALA A 20 -15.26 3.71 -1.25
C ALA A 20 -15.09 3.09 -2.66
N SER A 21 -15.42 3.83 -3.72
CA SER A 21 -15.23 3.38 -5.11
C SER A 21 -13.74 3.32 -5.48
N GLN A 22 -12.94 4.32 -5.11
CA GLN A 22 -11.49 4.30 -5.29
C GLN A 22 -10.87 3.11 -4.55
N ARG A 23 -11.27 2.85 -3.29
CA ARG A 23 -10.75 1.71 -2.53
C ARG A 23 -11.10 0.35 -3.11
N ARG A 24 -12.34 0.17 -3.59
CA ARG A 24 -12.75 -1.08 -4.25
C ARG A 24 -12.01 -1.32 -5.56
N ARG A 25 -11.65 -0.24 -6.27
CA ARG A 25 -10.85 -0.32 -7.49
C ARG A 25 -9.39 -0.64 -7.17
N GLY A 26 -8.79 0.07 -6.22
CA GLY A 26 -7.35 0.02 -5.99
C GLY A 26 -6.58 0.23 -7.30
N LEU A 27 -5.64 -0.67 -7.57
CA LEU A 27 -4.81 -0.69 -8.78
C LEU A 27 -5.44 -1.42 -9.98
N LEU A 28 -6.72 -1.86 -9.90
CA LEU A 28 -7.42 -2.47 -11.04
C LEU A 28 -7.46 -1.53 -12.24
N GLY A 29 -7.21 -2.10 -13.42
CA GLY A 29 -7.24 -1.36 -14.67
C GLY A 29 -5.91 -0.69 -15.04
N ARG A 30 -4.85 -0.84 -14.23
CA ARG A 30 -3.51 -0.31 -14.49
C ARG A 30 -2.51 -1.37 -14.95
N ASP A 31 -1.54 -0.97 -15.75
CA ASP A 31 -0.41 -1.80 -16.21
C ASP A 31 0.76 -1.75 -15.24
N ASP A 32 0.89 -0.64 -14.52
CA ASP A 32 1.91 -0.35 -13.52
C ASP A 32 1.37 0.63 -12.45
N VAL A 33 2.24 1.03 -11.53
CA VAL A 33 2.00 2.15 -10.61
C VAL A 33 3.31 2.86 -10.28
N ASP A 34 3.37 4.15 -10.60
CA ASP A 34 4.47 5.02 -10.18
C ASP A 34 4.25 5.50 -8.74
N GLY A 35 5.03 4.93 -7.81
CA GLY A 35 4.94 5.21 -6.38
C GLY A 35 3.99 4.26 -5.65
N ALA A 36 3.10 4.79 -4.81
CA ALA A 36 2.23 3.98 -3.98
C ALA A 36 0.78 4.50 -3.93
N MET A 37 -0.14 3.61 -3.57
CA MET A 37 -1.54 3.92 -3.26
C MET A 37 -1.87 3.55 -1.82
N LEU A 38 -2.46 4.48 -1.07
CA LEU A 38 -2.96 4.23 0.27
C LEU A 38 -4.48 4.01 0.27
N LEU A 39 -4.88 2.81 0.67
CA LEU A 39 -6.27 2.43 0.91
C LEU A 39 -6.61 2.63 2.40
N LYS A 40 -7.45 3.63 2.71
CA LYS A 40 -7.88 3.92 4.09
C LYS A 40 -9.39 4.24 4.15
N PRO A 41 -10.19 3.51 4.94
CA PRO A 41 -9.83 2.32 5.71
C PRO A 41 -9.67 1.06 4.85
N ALA A 42 -8.74 0.19 5.23
CA ALA A 42 -8.60 -1.16 4.68
C ALA A 42 -7.86 -2.09 5.67
N GLY A 43 -8.23 -3.37 5.71
CA GLY A 43 -7.53 -4.39 6.50
C GLY A 43 -7.24 -5.68 5.75
N ARG A 44 -7.53 -5.71 4.45
CA ARG A 44 -7.34 -6.81 3.52
C ARG A 44 -7.42 -6.27 2.10
N VAL A 45 -6.64 -6.84 1.19
CA VAL A 45 -6.69 -6.57 -0.26
C VAL A 45 -6.65 -7.87 -1.06
N HIS A 46 -6.80 -7.76 -2.37
CA HIS A 46 -6.59 -8.86 -3.31
C HIS A 46 -5.85 -8.35 -4.54
N SER A 47 -5.18 -9.25 -5.25
CA SER A 47 -4.57 -8.99 -6.55
C SER A 47 -5.34 -9.63 -7.71
N ILE A 48 -6.59 -10.08 -7.49
CA ILE A 48 -7.47 -10.58 -8.56
C ILE A 48 -7.69 -9.50 -9.61
N GLY A 49 -7.40 -9.81 -10.87
CA GLY A 49 -7.57 -8.90 -12.01
C GLY A 49 -6.45 -7.87 -12.18
N LEU A 50 -5.44 -7.85 -11.30
CA LEU A 50 -4.26 -7.01 -11.50
C LEU A 50 -3.37 -7.58 -12.62
N ARG A 51 -2.74 -6.69 -13.37
CA ARG A 51 -1.86 -7.02 -14.49
C ARG A 51 -0.39 -7.20 -14.09
N PHE A 52 -0.04 -6.79 -12.87
CA PHE A 52 1.31 -6.87 -12.27
C PHE A 52 1.26 -7.32 -10.80
N ALA A 53 2.39 -7.76 -10.26
CA ALA A 53 2.54 -8.14 -8.86
C ALA A 53 2.76 -6.89 -7.99
N ILE A 54 2.30 -6.92 -6.75
CA ILE A 54 2.34 -5.76 -5.85
C ILE A 54 2.98 -6.09 -4.52
N ASP A 55 3.68 -5.12 -3.94
CA ASP A 55 3.99 -5.11 -2.52
C ASP A 55 2.80 -4.53 -1.74
N VAL A 56 2.50 -5.14 -0.60
CA VAL A 56 1.36 -4.80 0.25
C VAL A 56 1.80 -4.66 1.70
N ALA A 57 1.63 -3.47 2.28
CA ALA A 57 1.91 -3.18 3.68
C ALA A 57 0.59 -2.92 4.40
N HIS A 58 0.30 -3.73 5.41
CA HIS A 58 -0.83 -3.50 6.32
C HIS A 58 -0.37 -2.55 7.42
N LEU A 59 -1.12 -1.48 7.64
CA LEU A 59 -0.77 -0.42 8.58
C LEU A 59 -1.83 -0.32 9.67
N ASP A 60 -1.43 0.02 10.90
CA ASP A 60 -2.37 0.31 11.98
C ASP A 60 -3.00 1.73 11.87
N ALA A 61 -3.59 2.22 12.96
CA ALA A 61 -4.24 3.54 12.99
C ALA A 61 -3.25 4.70 12.81
N ASP A 62 -2.03 4.52 13.30
CA ASP A 62 -0.94 5.50 13.32
C ASP A 62 -0.01 5.34 12.11
N LEU A 63 -0.42 4.53 11.12
CA LEU A 63 0.35 4.21 9.93
C LEU A 63 1.66 3.46 10.20
N THR A 64 1.74 2.74 11.32
CA THR A 64 2.86 1.82 11.60
C THR A 64 2.69 0.54 10.80
N VAL A 65 3.76 0.07 10.16
CA VAL A 65 3.77 -1.13 9.34
C VAL A 65 3.65 -2.38 10.21
N LEU A 66 2.49 -3.04 10.15
CA LEU A 66 2.22 -4.29 10.86
C LEU A 66 2.72 -5.52 10.11
N ARG A 67 2.65 -5.48 8.77
CA ARG A 67 3.04 -6.62 7.93
C ARG A 67 3.29 -6.19 6.49
N ILE A 68 4.38 -6.69 5.92
CA ILE A 68 4.69 -6.61 4.50
C ILE A 68 4.48 -7.97 3.84
N THR A 69 4.01 -7.97 2.60
CA THR A 69 3.98 -9.15 1.73
C THR A 69 4.05 -8.69 0.27
N THR A 70 4.80 -9.40 -0.56
CA THR A 70 4.63 -9.31 -2.01
C THR A 70 3.52 -10.27 -2.42
N MET A 71 2.62 -9.82 -3.28
CA MET A 71 1.50 -10.58 -3.80
C MET A 71 1.62 -10.69 -5.32
N GLU A 72 1.79 -11.93 -5.78
CA GLU A 72 1.62 -12.28 -7.18
C GLU A 72 0.20 -11.97 -7.66
N ARG A 73 0.02 -11.88 -8.97
CA ARG A 73 -1.28 -11.67 -9.62
C ARG A 73 -2.28 -12.75 -9.24
N ASN A 74 -3.56 -12.37 -9.20
CA ASN A 74 -4.68 -13.28 -8.95
C ASN A 74 -4.54 -14.06 -7.63
N ARG A 75 -4.31 -13.33 -6.54
CA ARG A 75 -4.27 -13.86 -5.17
C ARG A 75 -5.26 -13.13 -4.28
N ILE A 76 -5.76 -13.86 -3.32
CA ILE A 76 -6.54 -13.32 -2.22
C ILE A 76 -5.60 -13.02 -1.05
N GLY A 77 -5.50 -11.76 -0.64
CA GLY A 77 -4.71 -11.37 0.52
C GLY A 77 -5.34 -11.87 1.81
N ARG A 78 -4.55 -11.97 2.88
CA ARG A 78 -5.06 -12.30 4.21
C ARG A 78 -5.61 -11.05 4.89
N HIS A 79 -6.53 -11.22 5.82
CA HIS A 79 -6.85 -10.17 6.76
C HIS A 79 -5.75 -10.06 7.83
N VAL A 80 -5.33 -8.84 8.18
CA VAL A 80 -4.37 -8.59 9.26
C VAL A 80 -5.09 -7.89 10.41
N ARG A 81 -5.09 -8.54 11.59
CA ARG A 81 -5.67 -7.97 12.80
C ARG A 81 -4.96 -6.66 13.17
N GLY A 82 -5.74 -5.63 13.50
CA GLY A 82 -5.23 -4.30 13.84
C GLY A 82 -5.02 -3.36 12.64
N ALA A 83 -4.99 -3.91 11.41
CA ALA A 83 -4.83 -3.08 10.22
C ALA A 83 -6.02 -2.13 10.03
N ARG A 84 -5.70 -0.84 9.86
CA ARG A 84 -6.65 0.25 9.55
C ARG A 84 -6.43 0.82 8.16
N ALA A 85 -5.25 0.63 7.57
CA ALA A 85 -4.98 0.98 6.19
C ALA A 85 -4.12 -0.09 5.50
N VAL A 86 -4.09 -0.02 4.17
CA VAL A 86 -3.18 -0.83 3.34
C VAL A 86 -2.48 0.08 2.33
N LEU A 87 -1.16 -0.01 2.27
CA LEU A 87 -0.34 0.65 1.25
C LEU A 87 0.01 -0.40 0.18
N GLU A 88 -0.22 -0.04 -1.09
CA GLU A 88 0.08 -0.87 -2.26
C GLU A 88 1.10 -0.16 -3.14
N ALA A 89 2.10 -0.89 -3.64
CA ALA A 89 3.06 -0.40 -4.63
C ALA A 89 3.44 -1.56 -5.57
N GLU A 90 4.12 -1.27 -6.69
CA GLU A 90 4.64 -2.33 -7.54
C GLU A 90 5.60 -3.25 -6.76
N ALA A 91 5.63 -4.54 -7.08
CA ALA A 91 6.49 -5.52 -6.42
C ALA A 91 7.97 -5.07 -6.36
N GLY A 92 8.60 -5.27 -5.20
CA GLY A 92 9.98 -4.87 -4.92
C GLY A 92 10.16 -3.40 -4.55
N SER A 93 9.11 -2.58 -4.60
CA SER A 93 9.19 -1.16 -4.21
C SER A 93 9.57 -0.98 -2.74
N PHE A 94 8.99 -1.77 -1.83
CA PHE A 94 9.26 -1.59 -0.40
C PHE A 94 10.69 -1.97 -0.04
N GLY A 95 11.26 -2.98 -0.72
CA GLY A 95 12.67 -3.31 -0.59
C GLY A 95 13.58 -2.18 -1.08
N ARG A 96 13.26 -1.56 -2.23
CA ARG A 96 14.01 -0.41 -2.76
C ARG A 96 13.94 0.83 -1.86
N TRP A 97 12.79 1.05 -1.22
CA TRP A 97 12.60 2.18 -0.29
C TRP A 97 13.10 1.90 1.12
N GLY A 98 13.46 0.64 1.43
CA GLY A 98 13.90 0.22 2.75
C GLY A 98 12.80 0.27 3.80
N ILE A 99 11.53 0.03 3.42
CA ILE A 99 10.41 -0.07 4.35
C ILE A 99 10.43 -1.44 5.02
N THR A 100 10.31 -1.46 6.34
CA THR A 100 10.31 -2.66 7.18
C THR A 100 9.10 -2.69 8.13
N VAL A 101 8.84 -3.86 8.71
CA VAL A 101 7.80 -3.99 9.75
C VAL A 101 8.24 -3.21 10.99
N GLY A 102 7.34 -2.39 11.51
CA GLY A 102 7.61 -1.47 12.64
C GLY A 102 7.91 -0.03 12.22
N ASP A 103 8.15 0.25 10.93
CA ASP A 103 8.31 1.62 10.47
C ASP A 103 7.01 2.41 10.62
N GLU A 104 7.13 3.65 11.09
CA GLU A 104 6.03 4.61 11.09
C GLU A 104 6.07 5.43 9.79
N LEU A 105 4.99 5.36 9.03
CA LEU A 105 4.85 6.06 7.76
C LEU A 105 4.00 7.32 7.93
N ALA A 106 4.28 8.34 7.14
CA ALA A 106 3.52 9.59 7.12
C ALA A 106 3.11 9.97 5.70
N VAL A 107 2.03 10.76 5.63
CA VAL A 107 1.54 11.38 4.40
C VAL A 107 1.82 12.88 4.50
N ARG A 108 2.47 13.45 3.48
CA ARG A 108 2.69 14.90 3.35
C ARG A 108 2.17 15.41 2.02
N ASP A 109 1.63 16.62 1.97
CA ASP A 109 1.16 17.27 0.74
C ASP A 109 2.22 18.14 0.06
#